data_AF-A0A1S3IVN1-F1
#
_entry.id   AF-A0A1S3IVN1-F1
#
_cell.length_a   1.000
_cell.length_b   1.000
_cell.length_c   1.000
_cell.angle_alpha   90.00
_cell.angle_beta   90.00
_cell.angle_gamma   90.00
#
_symmetry.space_group_name_H-M   'P 1'
#
loop_
_entity.id
_entity.type
_entity.pdbx_description
1 polymer ?
#
loop_
_entity_poly.entity_id
_entity_poly.type
_entity_poly.pdbx_seq_one_letter_code
_entity_poly.pdbx_strand_id
1 'polypeptide(L)'
;MIEDLGSKRMNATDPRLLKLLREKWLLAPSKRPYHLAEPQKVHMSQVGQSKAIDKLLKQRKNGFFVEAGAADGERISNSLFFERFRNWTGVLVEANPWEFDKMTKKHRKTNIINACLSPIPHPVRMEFNYVEGLGGISDMGRKFPSGKGKGLAQCFPIHSILAALGVNHVDYFSLDVEGAEVEILKTFPWKEIMVDTWTVEYGVVHARGGTEEVRRKTEIRKIFQNTGVYQEIDTPGLKQDILFARKEILA
;
A
#
# COMPACT_ATOMS: atom_id res chain seq x y z
N MET A 1 -25.27 9.95 -0.66
CA MET A 1 -23.83 10.11 -0.32
C MET A 1 -23.01 8.90 -0.76
N ILE A 2 -23.45 7.65 -0.51
CA ILE A 2 -22.79 6.44 -1.07
C ILE A 2 -22.91 6.36 -2.60
N GLU A 3 -24.02 6.84 -3.17
CA GLU A 3 -24.25 6.90 -4.64
C GLU A 3 -23.30 7.85 -5.40
N ASP A 4 -22.55 8.71 -4.69
CA ASP A 4 -21.68 9.74 -5.27
C ASP A 4 -20.19 9.32 -5.36
N LEU A 5 -19.79 8.22 -4.71
CA LEU A 5 -18.37 7.82 -4.54
C LEU A 5 -17.72 7.22 -5.80
N GLY A 6 -18.46 7.15 -6.90
CA GLY A 6 -17.93 6.68 -8.18
C GLY A 6 -18.57 7.35 -9.39
N SER A 7 -19.49 8.29 -9.19
CA SER A 7 -20.27 8.92 -10.27
C SER A 7 -19.87 10.38 -10.54
N LYS A 8 -19.21 11.06 -9.60
CA LYS A 8 -18.72 12.43 -9.78
C LYS A 8 -17.24 12.58 -9.40
N ARG A 9 -16.54 13.48 -10.10
CA ARG A 9 -15.18 13.90 -9.75
C ARG A 9 -15.22 14.67 -8.43
N MET A 10 -15.01 13.96 -7.32
CA MET A 10 -14.96 14.52 -5.98
C MET A 10 -13.50 14.85 -5.60
N ASN A 11 -13.28 16.01 -4.98
CA ASN A 11 -11.96 16.35 -4.44
C ASN A 11 -11.53 15.31 -3.40
N ALA A 12 -10.28 14.85 -3.46
CA ALA A 12 -9.75 13.85 -2.54
C ALA A 12 -9.86 14.25 -1.05
N THR A 13 -9.91 15.54 -0.73
CA THR A 13 -10.04 16.04 0.64
C THR A 13 -11.43 16.64 0.94
N ASP A 14 -12.45 16.33 0.12
CA ASP A 14 -13.84 16.77 0.39
C ASP A 14 -14.27 16.35 1.80
N PRO A 15 -14.73 17.28 2.67
CA PRO A 15 -15.10 16.96 4.06
C PRO A 15 -16.14 15.84 4.19
N ARG A 16 -17.05 15.69 3.22
CA ARG A 16 -18.07 14.64 3.21
C ARG A 16 -17.45 13.27 2.92
N LEU A 17 -16.46 13.23 2.02
CA LEU A 17 -15.66 12.02 1.77
C LEU A 17 -14.86 11.62 3.00
N LEU A 18 -14.14 12.58 3.60
CA LEU A 18 -13.32 12.30 4.78
C LEU A 18 -14.17 11.81 5.96
N LYS A 19 -15.35 12.43 6.18
CA LYS A 19 -16.32 11.96 7.17
C LYS A 19 -16.77 10.53 6.87
N LEU A 20 -17.13 10.23 5.61
CA LEU A 20 -17.55 8.89 5.23
C LEU A 20 -16.44 7.86 5.45
N LEU A 21 -15.20 8.17 5.07
CA LEU A 21 -14.06 7.27 5.27
C LEU A 21 -13.90 6.92 6.75
N ARG A 22 -13.93 7.93 7.63
CA ARG A 22 -13.83 7.75 9.09
C ARG A 22 -14.98 6.92 9.67
N GLU A 23 -16.20 7.12 9.17
CA GLU A 23 -17.40 6.50 9.76
C GLU A 23 -17.71 5.10 9.20
N LYS A 24 -17.26 4.79 7.98
CA LYS A 24 -17.75 3.60 7.24
C LYS A 24 -16.67 2.72 6.63
N TRP A 25 -15.47 3.23 6.37
CA TRP A 25 -14.46 2.47 5.61
C TRP A 25 -13.22 2.14 6.40
N LEU A 26 -12.76 3.06 7.25
CA LEU A 26 -11.61 2.85 8.11
C LEU A 26 -12.05 2.11 9.37
N LEU A 27 -11.56 0.89 9.55
CA LEU A 27 -11.68 0.18 10.81
C LEU A 27 -10.50 0.58 11.70
N ALA A 28 -10.83 1.01 12.92
CA ALA A 28 -9.86 1.45 13.90
C ALA A 28 -8.95 0.29 14.39
N PRO A 29 -7.75 0.62 14.90
CA PRO A 29 -6.85 -0.36 15.53
C PRO A 29 -7.54 -1.25 16.56
N SER A 30 -7.27 -2.56 16.52
CA SER A 30 -7.83 -3.49 17.48
C SER A 30 -7.23 -3.30 18.87
N LYS A 31 -8.08 -3.26 19.90
CA LYS A 31 -7.65 -3.29 21.31
C LYS A 31 -7.39 -4.71 21.83
N ARG A 32 -7.81 -5.75 21.11
CA ARG A 32 -7.66 -7.16 21.51
C ARG A 32 -6.21 -7.65 21.33
N PRO A 33 -5.74 -8.67 22.07
CA PRO A 33 -4.44 -9.28 21.82
C PRO A 33 -4.29 -9.71 20.36
N TYR A 34 -3.06 -9.65 19.84
CA TYR A 34 -2.72 -10.14 18.50
C TYR A 34 -3.18 -11.59 18.32
N HIS A 35 -3.73 -11.90 17.14
CA HIS A 35 -4.12 -13.25 16.77
C HIS A 35 -3.42 -13.65 15.46
N LEU A 36 -2.10 -13.79 15.59
CA LEU A 36 -1.18 -14.12 14.51
C LEU A 36 -1.01 -15.65 14.40
N ALA A 37 -0.89 -16.15 13.18
CA ALA A 37 -0.58 -17.55 12.89
C ALA A 37 0.88 -17.90 13.22
N GLU A 38 1.82 -16.98 12.99
CA GLU A 38 3.26 -17.14 13.21
C GLU A 38 3.80 -16.06 14.19
N PRO A 39 3.30 -15.97 15.44
CA PRO A 39 3.66 -14.88 16.36
C PRO A 39 5.15 -14.82 16.70
N GLN A 40 5.87 -15.94 16.58
CA GLN A 40 7.29 -16.04 16.89
C GLN A 40 8.19 -15.39 15.82
N LYS A 41 7.68 -15.21 14.60
CA LYS A 41 8.45 -14.68 13.49
C LYS A 41 8.50 -13.15 13.58
N VAL A 42 9.73 -12.62 13.57
CA VAL A 42 10.01 -11.19 13.76
C VAL A 42 9.83 -10.41 12.45
N HIS A 43 10.42 -10.90 11.36
CA HIS A 43 10.30 -10.30 10.03
C HIS A 43 9.45 -11.19 9.12
N MET A 44 8.32 -10.66 8.66
CA MET A 44 7.40 -11.36 7.75
C MET A 44 7.66 -11.06 6.28
N SER A 45 8.13 -9.85 5.95
CA SER A 45 8.33 -9.34 4.59
C SER A 45 8.98 -10.34 3.64
N GLN A 46 8.41 -10.48 2.44
CA GLN A 46 8.74 -11.53 1.47
C GLN A 46 10.23 -11.59 1.08
N VAL A 47 10.82 -10.44 0.75
CA VAL A 47 12.19 -10.34 0.19
C VAL A 47 13.09 -9.43 1.04
N GLY A 48 12.73 -9.23 2.30
CA GLY A 48 13.55 -8.51 3.28
C GLY A 48 13.30 -7.01 3.38
N GLN A 49 12.19 -6.51 2.83
CA GLN A 49 11.77 -5.10 2.91
C GLN A 49 11.91 -4.54 4.32
N SER A 50 11.31 -5.22 5.31
CA SER A 50 11.27 -4.73 6.70
C SER A 50 12.67 -4.57 7.31
N LYS A 51 13.62 -5.46 6.99
CA LYS A 51 15.02 -5.36 7.46
C LYS A 51 15.75 -4.19 6.80
N ALA A 52 15.55 -4.01 5.49
CA ALA A 52 16.18 -2.93 4.74
C ALA A 52 15.71 -1.57 5.26
N ILE A 53 14.39 -1.39 5.42
CA ILE A 53 13.79 -0.17 5.96
C ILE A 53 14.24 0.09 7.40
N ASP A 54 14.22 -0.93 8.26
CA ASP A 54 14.63 -0.77 9.67
C ASP A 54 16.10 -0.32 9.81
N LYS A 55 16.99 -0.90 9.00
CA LYS A 55 18.40 -0.50 8.92
C LYS A 55 18.53 0.93 8.39
N LEU A 56 17.85 1.24 7.30
CA LEU A 56 17.91 2.54 6.62
C LEU A 56 17.43 3.68 7.54
N LEU A 57 16.33 3.45 8.26
CA LEU A 57 15.75 4.40 9.20
C LEU A 57 16.38 4.35 10.58
N LYS A 58 17.55 3.71 10.73
CA LYS A 58 18.32 3.65 11.98
C LYS A 58 17.45 3.21 13.16
N GLN A 59 16.60 2.20 12.94
CA GLN A 59 15.72 1.60 13.95
C GLN A 59 14.70 2.58 14.57
N ARG A 60 14.26 3.58 13.79
CA ARG A 60 13.29 4.60 14.19
C ARG A 60 12.07 3.99 14.88
N LYS A 61 11.61 4.64 15.95
CA LYS A 61 10.39 4.31 16.68
C LYS A 61 9.31 5.35 16.42
N ASN A 62 8.05 4.97 16.69
CA ASN A 62 6.89 5.87 16.62
C ASN A 62 6.64 6.47 15.22
N GLY A 63 6.95 5.72 14.16
CA GLY A 63 6.65 6.13 12.78
C GLY A 63 5.23 5.75 12.34
N PHE A 64 4.92 6.10 11.10
CA PHE A 64 3.69 5.78 10.40
C PHE A 64 3.98 5.02 9.11
N PHE A 65 3.30 3.90 8.86
CA PHE A 65 3.40 3.16 7.61
C PHE A 65 2.11 3.16 6.79
N VAL A 66 2.27 2.98 5.48
CA VAL A 66 1.20 2.55 4.58
C VAL A 66 1.62 1.22 3.96
N GLU A 67 0.76 0.22 4.00
CA GLU A 67 0.92 -1.03 3.24
C GLU A 67 -0.30 -1.21 2.33
N ALA A 68 -0.09 -1.02 1.04
CA ALA A 68 -1.09 -1.26 0.00
C ALA A 68 -0.84 -2.64 -0.62
N GLY A 69 -1.87 -3.48 -0.62
CA GLY A 69 -1.77 -4.91 -0.90
C GLY A 69 -1.48 -5.74 0.36
N ALA A 70 -2.16 -5.42 1.47
CA ALA A 70 -1.85 -6.03 2.77
C ALA A 70 -2.29 -7.51 2.89
N ALA A 71 -3.04 -8.05 1.92
CA ALA A 71 -3.55 -9.41 1.90
C ALA A 71 -4.20 -9.81 3.25
N ASP A 72 -3.75 -10.91 3.87
CA ASP A 72 -4.30 -11.41 5.13
C ASP A 72 -3.80 -10.64 6.37
N GLY A 73 -3.01 -9.58 6.17
CA GLY A 73 -2.47 -8.73 7.22
C GLY A 73 -1.38 -9.39 8.06
N GLU A 74 -0.80 -10.51 7.65
CA GLU A 74 0.27 -11.18 8.40
C GLU A 74 1.33 -11.81 7.51
N ARG A 75 0.91 -12.75 6.67
CA ARG A 75 1.83 -13.49 5.80
C ARG A 75 2.47 -12.48 4.85
N ILE A 76 3.78 -12.57 4.71
CA ILE A 76 4.60 -11.65 3.89
C ILE A 76 4.45 -10.15 4.20
N SER A 77 3.83 -9.77 5.33
CA SER A 77 3.58 -8.35 5.64
C SER A 77 4.87 -7.55 5.76
N ASN A 78 4.89 -6.42 5.07
CA ASN A 78 5.98 -5.46 5.08
C ASN A 78 5.92 -4.54 6.31
N SER A 79 4.74 -4.34 6.90
CA SER A 79 4.54 -3.41 8.03
C SER A 79 4.50 -4.05 9.42
N LEU A 80 4.15 -5.33 9.56
CA LEU A 80 3.87 -5.95 10.86
C LEU A 80 5.05 -5.86 11.84
N PHE A 81 6.29 -5.90 11.33
CA PHE A 81 7.49 -5.71 12.13
C PHE A 81 7.50 -4.33 12.83
N PHE A 82 7.22 -3.26 12.09
CA PHE A 82 7.25 -1.89 12.61
C PHE A 82 6.16 -1.67 13.67
N GLU A 83 4.97 -2.22 13.40
CA GLU A 83 3.85 -2.20 14.35
C GLU A 83 4.23 -2.88 15.68
N ARG A 84 4.81 -4.08 15.62
CA ARG A 84 5.11 -4.90 16.80
C ARG A 84 6.33 -4.45 17.58
N PHE A 85 7.39 -4.03 16.89
CA PHE A 85 8.72 -3.87 17.50
C PHE A 85 9.24 -2.44 17.48
N ARG A 86 8.63 -1.55 16.69
CA ARG A 86 9.02 -0.14 16.61
C ARG A 86 7.95 0.82 17.15
N ASN A 87 6.81 0.31 17.62
CA ASN A 87 5.68 1.11 18.07
C ASN A 87 5.14 2.04 16.97
N TRP A 88 5.17 1.57 15.72
CA TRP A 88 4.61 2.33 14.62
C TRP A 88 3.10 2.15 14.52
N THR A 89 2.45 3.18 14.00
CA THR A 89 1.04 3.13 13.58
C THR A 89 0.96 3.14 12.05
N GLY A 90 -0.23 3.08 11.47
CA GLY A 90 -0.34 3.06 10.01
C GLY A 90 -1.74 2.84 9.47
N VAL A 91 -1.76 2.41 8.21
CA VAL A 91 -2.95 1.89 7.53
C VAL A 91 -2.59 0.73 6.59
N LEU A 92 -3.41 -0.33 6.64
CA LEU A 92 -3.39 -1.46 5.70
C LEU A 92 -4.53 -1.31 4.70
N VAL A 93 -4.21 -1.39 3.41
CA VAL A 93 -5.16 -1.26 2.30
C VAL A 93 -5.23 -2.59 1.57
N GLU A 94 -6.42 -3.20 1.52
CA GLU A 94 -6.66 -4.46 0.81
C GLU A 94 -8.03 -4.45 0.14
N ALA A 95 -8.08 -4.65 -1.17
CA ALA A 95 -9.33 -4.62 -1.94
C ALA A 95 -10.06 -5.96 -1.93
N ASN A 96 -9.32 -7.07 -1.85
CA ASN A 96 -9.87 -8.41 -1.84
C ASN A 96 -10.66 -8.66 -0.54
N PRO A 97 -11.99 -8.83 -0.60
CA PRO A 97 -12.82 -8.91 0.59
C PRO A 97 -12.55 -10.17 1.43
N TRP A 98 -12.08 -11.26 0.80
CA TRP A 98 -11.74 -12.50 1.51
C TRP A 98 -10.43 -12.38 2.27
N GLU A 99 -9.42 -11.73 1.68
CA GLU A 99 -8.17 -11.46 2.39
C GLU A 99 -8.37 -10.40 3.49
N PHE A 100 -9.20 -9.39 3.21
CA PHE A 100 -9.60 -8.40 4.20
C PHE A 100 -10.31 -9.03 5.41
N ASP A 101 -11.25 -9.97 5.21
CA ASP A 101 -11.89 -10.70 6.29
C ASP A 101 -10.88 -11.46 7.16
N LYS A 102 -9.90 -12.13 6.54
CA LYS A 102 -8.80 -12.78 7.27
C LYS A 102 -7.99 -11.77 8.08
N MET A 103 -7.67 -10.61 7.49
CA MET A 103 -6.93 -9.53 8.16
C MET A 103 -7.68 -8.99 9.39
N THR A 104 -9.00 -8.85 9.33
CA THR A 104 -9.79 -8.37 10.49
C THR A 104 -9.62 -9.27 11.72
N LYS A 105 -9.36 -10.57 11.51
CA LYS A 105 -9.20 -11.58 12.56
C LYS A 105 -7.80 -11.60 13.18
N LYS A 106 -6.82 -10.89 12.59
CA LYS A 106 -5.44 -10.80 13.10
C LYS A 106 -5.28 -9.85 14.29
N HIS A 107 -6.28 -8.99 14.53
CA HIS A 107 -6.26 -7.97 15.57
C HIS A 107 -5.06 -7.02 15.47
N ARG A 108 -4.73 -6.60 14.24
CA ARG A 108 -3.69 -5.59 13.98
C ARG A 108 -3.95 -4.31 14.79
N LYS A 109 -2.86 -3.65 15.21
CA LYS A 109 -2.84 -2.41 16.00
C LYS A 109 -2.78 -1.16 15.14
N THR A 110 -3.28 -1.27 13.92
CA THR A 110 -3.23 -0.24 12.90
C THR A 110 -4.59 -0.12 12.22
N ASN A 111 -4.82 0.96 11.47
CA ASN A 111 -6.07 1.12 10.73
C ASN A 111 -6.11 0.13 9.56
N ILE A 112 -7.28 -0.39 9.21
CA ILE A 112 -7.45 -1.24 8.03
C ILE A 112 -8.61 -0.72 7.18
N ILE A 113 -8.51 -0.86 5.86
CA ILE A 113 -9.56 -0.46 4.92
C ILE A 113 -9.74 -1.50 3.81
N ASN A 114 -10.99 -1.89 3.56
CA ASN A 114 -11.33 -2.78 2.46
C ASN A 114 -11.55 -1.97 1.17
N ALA A 115 -10.47 -1.55 0.52
CA ALA A 115 -10.51 -0.74 -0.70
C ALA A 115 -9.25 -0.92 -1.52
N CYS A 116 -9.29 -0.56 -2.81
CA CYS A 116 -8.08 -0.35 -3.62
C CYS A 116 -7.57 1.09 -3.49
N LEU A 117 -6.31 1.31 -3.86
CA LEU A 117 -5.83 2.66 -4.14
C LEU A 117 -6.30 3.09 -5.52
N SER A 118 -6.87 4.29 -5.60
CA SER A 118 -7.35 4.85 -6.86
C SER A 118 -6.16 5.26 -7.73
N PRO A 119 -6.10 4.84 -9.01
CA PRO A 119 -5.11 5.31 -9.97
C PRO A 119 -5.43 6.72 -10.52
N ILE A 120 -6.51 7.35 -10.04
CA ILE A 120 -6.96 8.69 -10.44
C ILE A 120 -7.21 9.55 -9.19
N PRO A 121 -7.12 10.89 -9.27
CA PRO A 121 -7.14 11.77 -8.08
C PRO A 121 -8.52 11.96 -7.45
N HIS A 122 -9.46 11.02 -7.65
CA HIS A 122 -10.77 10.99 -7.00
C HIS A 122 -11.23 9.54 -6.73
N PRO A 123 -12.22 9.33 -5.85
CA PRO A 123 -12.85 8.02 -5.65
C PRO A 123 -13.45 7.47 -6.94
N VAL A 124 -13.39 6.14 -7.10
CA VAL A 124 -13.89 5.44 -8.29
C VAL A 124 -14.19 3.98 -7.96
N ARG A 125 -15.14 3.38 -8.68
CA ARG A 125 -15.33 1.92 -8.68
C ARG A 125 -14.66 1.33 -9.91
N MET A 126 -13.81 0.33 -9.71
CA MET A 126 -13.09 -0.31 -10.79
C MET A 126 -13.34 -1.81 -10.77
N GLU A 127 -13.36 -2.43 -11.94
CA GLU A 127 -13.35 -3.88 -12.04
C GLU A 127 -12.04 -4.41 -11.44
N PHE A 128 -12.16 -5.41 -10.59
CA PHE A 128 -11.06 -6.00 -9.84
C PHE A 128 -11.11 -7.52 -9.97
N ASN A 129 -9.96 -8.14 -10.24
CA ASN A 129 -9.78 -9.58 -10.24
C ASN A 129 -9.45 -10.05 -8.84
N TYR A 130 -10.29 -10.92 -8.29
CA TYR A 130 -10.07 -11.50 -6.97
C TYR A 130 -9.39 -12.86 -7.10
N VAL A 131 -8.25 -13.02 -6.43
CA VAL A 131 -7.46 -14.26 -6.42
C VAL A 131 -7.15 -14.63 -4.98
N GLU A 132 -6.94 -15.90 -4.69
CA GLU A 132 -6.57 -16.28 -3.33
C GLU A 132 -5.19 -15.73 -2.97
N GLY A 133 -5.12 -14.98 -1.86
CA GLY A 133 -3.90 -14.33 -1.40
C GLY A 133 -3.37 -13.20 -2.29
N LEU A 134 -4.08 -12.80 -3.35
CA LEU A 134 -3.68 -11.80 -4.34
C LEU A 134 -4.90 -11.03 -4.88
N GLY A 135 -4.68 -10.01 -5.71
CA GLY A 135 -5.72 -9.37 -6.51
C GLY A 135 -5.24 -8.10 -7.17
N GLY A 136 -5.94 -7.63 -8.21
CA GLY A 136 -5.57 -6.41 -8.91
C GLY A 136 -6.69 -5.82 -9.75
N ILE A 137 -6.59 -4.53 -10.07
CA ILE A 137 -7.53 -3.81 -10.96
C ILE A 137 -7.48 -4.44 -12.34
N SER A 138 -8.61 -4.84 -12.93
CA SER A 138 -8.62 -5.70 -14.13
C SER A 138 -7.84 -5.18 -15.33
N ASP A 139 -7.89 -3.88 -15.59
CA ASP A 139 -7.28 -3.26 -16.78
C ASP A 139 -5.81 -2.89 -16.57
N MET A 140 -5.31 -2.94 -15.34
CA MET A 140 -3.96 -2.49 -14.95
C MET A 140 -3.16 -3.58 -14.24
N GLY A 141 -3.87 -4.55 -13.70
CA GLY A 141 -3.37 -5.61 -12.86
C GLY A 141 -2.84 -6.78 -13.67
N ARG A 142 -2.17 -7.68 -12.97
CA ARG A 142 -1.77 -8.97 -13.49
C ARG A 142 -2.98 -9.70 -14.10
N LYS A 143 -2.78 -10.27 -15.30
CA LYS A 143 -3.75 -11.21 -15.88
C LYS A 143 -3.67 -12.52 -15.13
N PHE A 144 -4.76 -12.90 -14.48
CA PHE A 144 -4.88 -14.15 -13.76
C PHE A 144 -5.60 -15.18 -14.65
N PRO A 145 -4.99 -16.34 -14.94
CA PRO A 145 -5.63 -17.38 -15.74
C PRO A 145 -6.82 -18.04 -15.02
N SER A 146 -6.81 -18.01 -13.68
CA SER A 146 -7.89 -18.46 -12.81
C SER A 146 -7.98 -17.56 -11.56
N GLY A 147 -9.17 -17.36 -11.03
CA GLY A 147 -9.42 -16.54 -9.85
C GLY A 147 -10.77 -16.85 -9.22
N LYS A 148 -11.05 -16.27 -8.05
CA LYS A 148 -12.35 -16.36 -7.36
C LYS A 148 -13.45 -15.54 -8.06
N GLY A 149 -13.09 -14.78 -9.09
CA GLY A 149 -14.00 -14.05 -9.96
C GLY A 149 -13.59 -12.59 -10.15
N LYS A 150 -14.46 -11.84 -10.81
CA LYS A 150 -14.36 -10.39 -11.00
C LYS A 150 -15.48 -9.69 -10.24
N GLY A 151 -15.22 -8.48 -9.78
CA GLY A 151 -16.27 -7.62 -9.24
C GLY A 151 -15.81 -6.18 -9.13
N LEU A 152 -16.72 -5.28 -8.73
CA LEU A 152 -16.38 -3.88 -8.53
C LEU A 152 -15.78 -3.68 -7.14
N ALA A 153 -14.55 -3.18 -7.09
CA ALA A 153 -13.92 -2.70 -5.87
C ALA A 153 -14.04 -1.17 -5.81
N GLN A 154 -14.31 -0.63 -4.62
CA GLN A 154 -14.21 0.80 -4.39
C GLN A 154 -12.73 1.16 -4.19
N CYS A 155 -12.24 2.12 -4.97
CA CYS A 155 -10.92 2.68 -4.80
C CYS A 155 -10.99 4.11 -4.26
N PHE A 156 -10.03 4.47 -3.41
CA PHE A 156 -9.86 5.83 -2.90
C PHE A 156 -8.45 6.33 -3.22
N PRO A 157 -8.28 7.62 -3.56
CA PRO A 157 -6.96 8.22 -3.59
C PRO A 157 -6.32 8.08 -2.21
N ILE A 158 -5.03 7.75 -2.16
CA ILE A 158 -4.30 7.67 -0.90
C ILE A 158 -4.37 8.97 -0.10
N HIS A 159 -4.47 10.12 -0.81
CA HIS A 159 -4.72 11.42 -0.21
C HIS A 159 -5.96 11.44 0.69
N SER A 160 -7.07 10.87 0.22
CA SER A 160 -8.32 10.82 1.00
C SER A 160 -8.16 9.99 2.25
N ILE A 161 -7.50 8.84 2.14
CA ILE A 161 -7.28 7.91 3.26
C ILE A 161 -6.41 8.59 4.33
N LEU A 162 -5.28 9.16 3.93
CA LEU A 162 -4.36 9.79 4.88
C LEU A 162 -4.95 11.08 5.48
N ALA A 163 -5.65 11.90 4.70
CA ALA A 163 -6.36 13.07 5.21
C ALA A 163 -7.49 12.69 6.20
N ALA A 164 -8.18 11.58 5.97
CA ALA A 164 -9.17 11.06 6.92
C ALA A 164 -8.52 10.66 8.24
N LEU A 165 -7.29 10.16 8.22
CA LEU A 165 -6.48 9.84 9.41
C LEU A 165 -5.74 11.04 10.02
N GLY A 166 -5.76 12.20 9.37
CA GLY A 166 -5.00 13.38 9.81
C GLY A 166 -3.49 13.23 9.61
N VAL A 167 -3.07 12.44 8.63
CA VAL A 167 -1.67 12.11 8.36
C VAL A 167 -1.23 12.76 7.05
N ASN A 168 -0.08 13.42 7.09
CA ASN A 168 0.60 14.00 5.92
C ASN A 168 2.08 13.57 5.83
N HIS A 169 2.57 12.79 6.79
CA HIS A 169 3.91 12.21 6.79
C HIS A 169 3.83 10.71 7.00
N VAL A 170 4.52 9.96 6.14
CA VAL A 170 4.62 8.49 6.16
C VAL A 170 6.09 8.12 6.20
N ASP A 171 6.52 7.40 7.24
CA ASP A 171 7.90 6.94 7.36
C ASP A 171 8.22 5.83 6.34
N TYR A 172 7.26 4.94 6.09
CA TYR A 172 7.41 3.84 5.15
C TYR A 172 6.14 3.57 4.35
N PHE A 173 6.25 3.58 3.03
CA PHE A 173 5.18 3.20 2.11
C PHE A 173 5.56 1.94 1.33
N SER A 174 4.87 0.84 1.61
CA SER A 174 4.89 -0.37 0.80
C SER A 174 3.78 -0.31 -0.25
N LEU A 175 4.16 -0.20 -1.53
CA LEU A 175 3.24 -0.15 -2.67
C LEU A 175 3.40 -1.43 -3.50
N ASP A 176 2.49 -2.38 -3.28
CA ASP A 176 2.48 -3.70 -3.89
C ASP A 176 1.02 -4.07 -4.19
N VAL A 177 0.49 -3.63 -5.33
CA VAL A 177 -0.94 -3.74 -5.67
C VAL A 177 -1.16 -4.54 -6.95
N GLU A 178 -0.18 -5.39 -7.29
CA GLU A 178 -0.17 -6.33 -8.40
C GLU A 178 -0.53 -5.70 -9.76
N GLY A 179 -0.07 -4.46 -10.00
CA GLY A 179 -0.05 -3.88 -11.35
C GLY A 179 -0.36 -2.38 -11.47
N ALA A 180 -1.05 -1.75 -10.52
CA ALA A 180 -1.46 -0.34 -10.62
C ALA A 180 -0.44 0.69 -10.07
N GLU A 181 0.77 0.27 -9.71
CA GLU A 181 1.78 1.05 -8.99
C GLU A 181 2.16 2.33 -9.75
N VAL A 182 2.46 2.21 -11.04
CA VAL A 182 2.85 3.36 -11.88
C VAL A 182 1.72 4.40 -11.93
N GLU A 183 0.48 3.94 -12.03
CA GLU A 183 -0.69 4.79 -12.22
C GLU A 183 -1.07 5.50 -10.92
N ILE A 184 -0.92 4.81 -9.78
CA ILE A 184 -1.04 5.40 -8.45
C ILE A 184 0.08 6.44 -8.22
N LEU A 185 1.33 6.13 -8.57
CA LEU A 185 2.46 7.05 -8.41
C LEU A 185 2.33 8.32 -9.27
N LYS A 186 1.78 8.21 -10.49
CA LYS A 186 1.50 9.36 -11.37
C LYS A 186 0.49 10.34 -10.77
N THR A 187 -0.41 9.87 -9.92
CA THR A 187 -1.47 10.67 -9.30
C THR A 187 -1.23 10.93 -7.81
N PHE A 188 -0.07 10.51 -7.30
CA PHE A 188 0.29 10.71 -5.92
C PHE A 188 0.46 12.22 -5.60
N PRO A 189 -0.07 12.72 -4.48
CA PRO A 189 -0.02 14.13 -4.10
C PRO A 189 1.34 14.48 -3.45
N TRP A 190 2.39 14.51 -4.26
CA TRP A 190 3.79 14.68 -3.80
C TRP A 190 4.06 15.98 -3.03
N LYS A 191 3.18 17.00 -3.12
CA LYS A 191 3.32 18.28 -2.41
C LYS A 191 2.64 18.27 -1.05
N GLU A 192 1.61 17.44 -0.90
CA GLU A 192 0.75 17.39 0.27
C GLU A 192 1.14 16.25 1.23
N ILE A 193 1.73 15.18 0.70
CA ILE A 193 2.12 14.00 1.48
C ILE A 193 3.62 13.75 1.34
N MET A 194 4.28 13.82 2.47
CA MET A 194 5.69 13.50 2.63
C MET A 194 5.85 12.01 2.93
N VAL A 195 6.74 11.33 2.22
CA VAL A 195 7.05 9.93 2.47
C VAL A 195 8.55 9.75 2.55
N ASP A 196 9.06 9.18 3.63
CA ASP A 196 10.50 9.06 3.86
C ASP A 196 11.12 7.92 3.05
N THR A 197 10.46 6.75 3.05
CA THR A 197 10.93 5.57 2.35
C THR A 197 9.81 4.85 1.61
N TRP A 198 10.15 4.27 0.47
CA TRP A 198 9.23 3.51 -0.37
C TRP A 198 9.83 2.16 -0.73
N THR A 199 9.02 1.10 -0.67
CA THR A 199 9.25 -0.09 -1.50
C THR A 199 8.14 -0.16 -2.52
N VAL A 200 8.49 -0.24 -3.80
CA VAL A 200 7.53 -0.30 -4.90
C VAL A 200 7.74 -1.58 -5.69
N GLU A 201 6.71 -2.43 -5.76
CA GLU A 201 6.75 -3.64 -6.56
C GLU A 201 6.76 -3.27 -8.06
N TYR A 202 7.71 -3.83 -8.79
CA TYR A 202 7.75 -3.76 -10.26
C TYR A 202 7.57 -5.14 -10.90
N GLY A 203 7.84 -6.21 -10.15
CA GLY A 203 7.73 -7.59 -10.60
C GLY A 203 6.28 -8.01 -10.78
N VAL A 204 6.03 -8.87 -11.77
CA VAL A 204 4.76 -9.58 -11.90
C VAL A 204 5.12 -11.04 -12.16
N VAL A 205 4.64 -12.01 -11.37
CA VAL A 205 5.21 -13.39 -11.35
C VAL A 205 5.13 -14.12 -12.71
N HIS A 206 4.36 -13.63 -13.70
CA HIS A 206 4.35 -14.15 -15.08
C HIS A 206 5.14 -13.31 -16.11
N ALA A 207 5.82 -12.25 -15.67
CA ALA A 207 6.60 -11.34 -16.52
C ALA A 207 8.08 -11.29 -16.13
N ARG A 208 8.60 -12.30 -15.41
CA ARG A 208 10.02 -12.38 -15.05
C ARG A 208 10.89 -12.24 -16.30
N GLY A 209 11.58 -11.11 -16.43
CA GLY A 209 12.44 -10.80 -17.59
C GLY A 209 11.70 -10.40 -18.86
N GLY A 210 10.39 -10.09 -18.79
CA GLY A 210 9.59 -9.61 -19.91
C GLY A 210 9.67 -8.10 -20.12
N THR A 211 9.27 -7.63 -21.30
CA THR A 211 9.24 -6.20 -21.67
C THR A 211 8.43 -5.33 -20.70
N GLU A 212 7.37 -5.89 -20.10
CA GLU A 212 6.51 -5.15 -19.17
C GLU A 212 7.18 -4.89 -17.81
N GLU A 213 7.95 -5.85 -17.29
CA GLU A 213 8.71 -5.65 -16.04
C GLU A 213 9.76 -4.53 -16.22
N VAL A 214 10.46 -4.55 -17.36
CA VAL A 214 11.43 -3.50 -17.74
C VAL A 214 10.74 -2.15 -17.89
N ARG A 215 9.58 -2.10 -18.55
CA ARG A 215 8.78 -0.88 -18.72
C ARG A 215 8.38 -0.29 -17.37
N ARG A 216 7.77 -1.09 -16.50
CA ARG A 216 7.31 -0.67 -15.16
C ARG A 216 8.46 -0.17 -14.31
N LYS A 217 9.56 -0.92 -14.25
CA LYS A 217 10.78 -0.53 -13.54
C LYS A 217 11.33 0.82 -14.03
N THR A 218 11.32 1.03 -15.35
CA THR A 218 11.78 2.29 -15.96
C THR A 218 10.86 3.46 -15.61
N GLU A 219 9.55 3.27 -15.70
CA GLU A 219 8.56 4.31 -15.39
C GLU A 219 8.57 4.69 -13.90
N ILE A 220 8.66 3.71 -12.99
CA ILE A 220 8.80 3.97 -11.55
C ILE A 220 10.03 4.85 -11.30
N ARG A 221 11.19 4.48 -11.83
CA ARG A 221 12.42 5.27 -11.69
C ARG A 221 12.27 6.68 -12.23
N LYS A 222 11.65 6.85 -13.39
CA LYS A 222 11.39 8.17 -13.99
C LYS A 222 10.52 9.03 -13.09
N ILE A 223 9.46 8.48 -12.49
CA ILE A 223 8.60 9.22 -11.55
C ILE A 223 9.42 9.71 -10.36
N PHE A 224 10.16 8.82 -9.69
CA PHE A 224 10.98 9.19 -8.54
C PHE A 224 12.10 10.19 -8.89
N GLN A 225 12.76 10.03 -10.05
CA GLN A 225 13.74 11.00 -10.56
C GLN A 225 13.13 12.39 -10.76
N ASN A 226 11.92 12.47 -11.35
CA ASN A 226 11.23 13.73 -11.59
C ASN A 226 10.84 14.47 -10.30
N THR A 227 10.71 13.77 -9.16
CA THR A 227 10.49 14.44 -7.87
C THR A 227 11.71 15.25 -7.41
N GLY A 228 12.92 14.87 -7.84
CA GLY A 228 14.19 15.47 -7.39
C GLY A 228 14.60 15.16 -5.93
N VAL A 229 13.70 14.61 -5.10
CA VAL A 229 13.93 14.48 -3.64
C VAL A 229 14.30 13.07 -3.17
N TYR A 230 14.10 12.05 -4.00
CA TYR A 230 14.41 10.66 -3.65
C TYR A 230 15.71 10.16 -4.30
N GLN A 231 16.31 9.17 -3.65
CA GLN A 231 17.42 8.37 -4.15
C GLN A 231 17.01 6.89 -4.14
N GLU A 232 17.32 6.17 -5.22
CA GLU A 232 17.21 4.71 -5.25
C GLU A 232 18.32 4.11 -4.38
N ILE A 233 17.95 3.19 -3.48
CA ILE A 233 18.88 2.52 -2.58
C ILE A 233 19.16 1.13 -3.12
N ASP A 234 20.44 0.83 -3.34
CA ASP A 234 20.84 -0.50 -3.76
C ASP A 234 20.66 -1.49 -2.60
N THR A 235 19.79 -2.46 -2.82
CA THR A 235 19.48 -3.52 -1.88
C THR A 235 19.45 -4.85 -2.62
N PRO A 236 20.59 -5.53 -2.76
CA PRO A 236 20.72 -6.76 -3.57
C PRO A 236 19.76 -7.90 -3.21
N GLY A 237 19.19 -7.89 -1.99
CA GLY A 237 18.20 -8.86 -1.53
C GLY A 237 16.75 -8.57 -1.94
N LEU A 238 16.41 -7.33 -2.28
CA LEU A 238 15.07 -6.87 -2.67
C LEU A 238 14.82 -7.17 -4.15
N LYS A 239 14.60 -8.44 -4.47
CA LYS A 239 14.20 -8.86 -5.81
C LYS A 239 12.71 -8.56 -5.99
N GLN A 240 12.33 -7.95 -7.11
CA GLN A 240 10.95 -7.55 -7.48
C GLN A 240 10.46 -6.20 -6.94
N ASP A 241 11.20 -5.58 -6.01
CA ASP A 241 10.92 -4.26 -5.45
C ASP A 241 12.06 -3.28 -5.75
N ILE A 242 11.73 -1.98 -5.86
CA ILE A 242 12.73 -0.90 -5.80
C ILE A 242 12.56 -0.16 -4.48
N LEU A 243 13.67 0.06 -3.78
CA LEU A 243 13.72 0.88 -2.56
C LEU A 243 14.11 2.32 -2.91
N PHE A 244 13.28 3.29 -2.53
CA PHE A 244 13.61 4.71 -2.57
C PHE A 244 13.61 5.31 -1.17
N ALA A 245 14.50 6.27 -0.95
CA ALA A 245 14.59 7.04 0.28
C ALA A 245 14.71 8.53 -0.03
N ARG A 246 14.11 9.41 0.78
CA ARG A 246 14.36 10.85 0.64
C ARG A 246 15.84 11.13 0.91
N LYS A 247 16.46 12.00 0.11
CA LYS A 247 17.88 12.35 0.25
C LYS A 247 18.18 12.94 1.63
N GLU A 248 17.25 13.68 2.21
CA GLU A 248 17.40 14.36 3.50
C GLU A 248 17.57 13.41 4.70
N ILE A 249 17.03 12.18 4.63
CA ILE A 249 17.17 11.19 5.71
C ILE A 249 18.42 10.32 5.58
N LEU A 250 19.12 10.42 4.43
CA LEU A 250 20.38 9.72 4.16
C LEU A 250 21.61 10.52 4.59
N ALA A 251 21.46 11.84 4.73
CA ALA A 251 22.47 12.73 5.30
C ALA A 251 22.61 12.50 6.82
#